data_AF-A0A973E607-F1
#
_entry.id   AF-A0A973E607-F1
#
_cell.length_a   1.000
_cell.length_b   1.000
_cell.length_c   1.000
_cell.angle_alpha   90.00
_cell.angle_beta   90.00
_cell.angle_gamma   90.00
#
_symmetry.space_group_name_H-M   'P 1'
#
loop_
_entity.id
_entity.type
_entity.pdbx_description
1 polymer ?
#
loop_
_entity_poly.entity_id
_entity_poly.type
_entity_poly.pdbx_seq_one_letter_code
_entity_poly.pdbx_strand_id
1 'polypeptide(L)'
;MPQLQIDDAVSTMNLDARARTLHLLPVLQVDPFDGVALEDITLSVSASWLDTPVIPATGWTLRQPYPNRLYFVGGSDDCYLGHFITLPEGQKAGEVTFHWSVDVSALPPGHFQITHRLDLVFEEGSGNTWSMDVANWWAQSEFATEGHATPEIGRNRFSRLKRQGFSPSRRAHVSEALRHGCRYLDIHESLELPAITLGDCWTIDTYGGDTVHECLEALR
;
A
#
# COMPACT_ATOMS: atom_id res chain seq x y z
N MET A 1 -5.34 7.58 -50.97
CA MET A 1 -4.24 6.78 -50.37
C MET A 1 -3.54 7.62 -49.33
N PRO A 2 -3.23 7.12 -48.13
CA PRO A 2 -3.92 6.10 -47.35
C PRO A 2 -4.59 6.70 -46.09
N GLN A 3 -5.51 5.90 -45.58
CA GLN A 3 -6.20 5.97 -44.29
C GLN A 3 -5.15 5.85 -43.18
N LEU A 4 -5.03 6.85 -42.30
CA LEU A 4 -4.45 6.64 -40.96
C LEU A 4 -5.61 6.20 -40.06
N GLN A 5 -5.95 4.91 -40.17
CA GLN A 5 -6.47 4.20 -39.01
C GLN A 5 -5.37 4.26 -37.95
N ILE A 6 -5.55 5.16 -36.99
CA ILE A 6 -4.91 4.98 -35.69
C ILE A 6 -5.78 3.93 -35.00
N ASP A 7 -5.51 2.67 -35.31
CA ASP A 7 -5.93 1.53 -34.49
C ASP A 7 -5.09 1.57 -33.20
N ASP A 8 -5.27 2.61 -32.39
CA ASP A 8 -5.02 2.54 -30.94
C ASP A 8 -6.38 2.36 -30.28
N ALA A 9 -7.06 1.29 -30.68
CA ALA A 9 -7.85 0.56 -29.71
C ALA A 9 -6.84 -0.02 -28.70
N VAL A 10 -6.39 0.83 -27.76
CA VAL A 10 -5.96 0.36 -26.45
C VAL A 10 -7.15 -0.43 -25.97
N SER A 11 -7.05 -1.74 -26.15
CA SER A 11 -8.03 -2.72 -25.72
C SER A 11 -8.09 -2.60 -24.21
N THR A 12 -8.94 -1.69 -23.74
CA THR A 12 -9.58 -1.64 -22.42
C THR A 12 -10.48 -2.87 -22.25
N MET A 13 -9.97 -4.05 -22.61
CA MET A 13 -10.41 -5.29 -22.00
C MET A 13 -9.98 -5.17 -20.55
N ASN A 14 -10.96 -5.19 -19.63
CA ASN A 14 -10.77 -5.39 -18.20
C ASN A 14 -9.65 -6.41 -17.97
N LEU A 15 -8.43 -5.93 -17.73
CA LEU A 15 -7.32 -6.77 -17.29
C LEU A 15 -7.66 -7.13 -15.86
N ASP A 16 -8.13 -8.35 -15.63
CA ASP A 16 -8.50 -8.80 -14.30
C ASP A 16 -7.61 -9.94 -13.86
N ALA A 17 -7.41 -10.08 -12.56
CA ALA A 17 -6.60 -11.16 -11.99
C ALA A 17 -7.34 -12.50 -12.12
N ARG A 18 -6.61 -13.58 -12.44
CA ARG A 18 -7.14 -14.96 -12.47
C ARG A 18 -7.70 -15.42 -11.13
N ALA A 19 -7.04 -14.98 -10.07
CA ALA A 19 -7.36 -15.34 -8.71
C ALA A 19 -7.65 -14.08 -7.90
N ARG A 20 -8.38 -14.27 -6.80
CA ARG A 20 -8.64 -13.20 -5.83
C ARG A 20 -7.31 -12.73 -5.26
N THR A 21 -6.97 -11.47 -5.49
CA THR A 21 -5.62 -10.96 -5.22
C THR A 21 -5.70 -9.73 -4.33
N LEU A 22 -4.92 -9.69 -3.25
CA LEU A 22 -4.73 -8.50 -2.43
C LEU A 22 -3.35 -7.89 -2.74
N HIS A 23 -3.35 -6.64 -3.17
CA HIS A 23 -2.17 -5.80 -3.21
C HIS A 23 -1.92 -5.18 -1.84
N LEU A 24 -0.85 -5.65 -1.20
CA LEU A 24 -0.33 -5.12 0.05
C LEU A 24 0.56 -3.92 -0.24
N LEU A 25 0.31 -2.81 0.46
CA LEU A 25 1.14 -1.60 0.38
C LEU A 25 1.61 -1.20 1.80
N PRO A 26 2.67 -1.82 2.33
CA PRO A 26 3.28 -1.41 3.57
C PRO A 26 3.88 -0.01 3.43
N VAL A 27 3.40 0.95 4.22
CA VAL A 27 3.93 2.32 4.24
C VAL A 27 4.31 2.73 5.66
N LEU A 28 5.52 3.31 5.80
CA LEU A 28 6.01 3.90 7.04
C LEU A 28 6.22 5.40 6.82
N GLN A 29 5.48 6.25 7.53
CA GLN A 29 5.71 7.70 7.47
C GLN A 29 7.06 8.07 8.10
N VAL A 30 7.76 9.04 7.51
CA VAL A 30 9.09 9.51 7.97
C VAL A 30 9.01 10.40 9.20
N ASP A 31 7.87 11.01 9.56
CA ASP A 31 7.76 11.74 10.85
C ASP A 31 7.42 10.73 11.97
N PRO A 32 8.23 10.58 13.04
CA PRO A 32 9.31 11.46 13.54
C PRO A 32 10.76 11.01 13.24
N PHE A 33 10.94 10.14 12.27
CA PHE A 33 12.17 9.55 11.74
C PHE A 33 12.94 10.44 10.72
N ASP A 34 12.96 11.76 10.89
CA ASP A 34 13.77 12.63 10.03
C ASP A 34 15.26 12.24 10.13
N GLY A 35 15.87 11.85 9.02
CA GLY A 35 17.28 11.43 8.95
C GLY A 35 17.53 9.93 9.11
N VAL A 36 16.49 9.09 9.06
CA VAL A 36 16.63 7.63 9.06
C VAL A 36 17.03 7.12 7.69
N ALA A 37 18.05 6.26 7.67
CA ALA A 37 18.53 5.62 6.46
C ALA A 37 17.74 4.32 6.20
N LEU A 38 17.65 3.89 4.94
CA LEU A 38 16.87 2.69 4.58
C LEU A 38 17.40 1.43 5.27
N GLU A 39 18.71 1.36 5.45
CA GLU A 39 19.43 0.28 6.12
C GLU A 39 19.07 0.13 7.60
N ASP A 40 18.53 1.17 8.24
CA ASP A 40 18.13 1.15 9.65
C ASP A 40 16.69 0.62 9.84
N ILE A 41 15.99 0.29 8.75
CA ILE A 41 14.58 -0.08 8.75
C ILE A 41 14.42 -1.53 8.35
N THR A 42 13.61 -2.27 9.10
CA THR A 42 13.17 -3.61 8.73
C THR A 42 11.65 -3.69 8.71
N LEU A 43 11.13 -4.58 7.85
CA LEU A 43 9.70 -4.83 7.68
C LEU A 43 9.42 -6.32 7.81
N SER A 44 8.39 -6.66 8.59
CA SER A 44 7.74 -7.96 8.58
C SER A 44 6.24 -7.76 8.35
N VAL A 45 5.64 -8.59 7.51
CA VAL A 45 4.21 -8.52 7.19
C VAL A 45 3.53 -9.82 7.54
N SER A 46 2.39 -9.76 8.22
CA SER A 46 1.55 -10.92 8.52
C SER A 46 0.12 -10.67 8.05
N ALA A 47 -0.57 -11.76 7.72
CA ALA A 47 -1.99 -11.75 7.41
C ALA A 47 -2.69 -12.83 8.22
N SER A 48 -3.86 -12.55 8.78
CA SER A 48 -4.54 -13.45 9.73
C SER A 48 -5.01 -14.77 9.12
N TRP A 49 -5.00 -14.89 7.79
CA TRP A 49 -5.37 -16.09 7.04
C TRP A 49 -4.16 -16.88 6.51
N LEU A 50 -2.94 -16.49 6.88
CA LEU A 50 -1.70 -17.20 6.53
C LEU A 50 -0.99 -17.67 7.81
N ASP A 51 -0.49 -18.90 7.80
CA ASP A 51 0.25 -19.47 8.94
C ASP A 51 1.69 -18.93 9.04
N THR A 52 2.19 -18.32 7.96
CA THR A 52 3.54 -17.76 7.88
C THR A 52 3.50 -16.28 7.48
N PRO A 53 4.49 -15.48 7.88
CA PRO A 53 4.64 -14.11 7.38
C PRO A 53 4.65 -14.05 5.84
N VAL A 54 4.13 -12.95 5.30
CA VAL A 54 4.20 -12.66 3.88
C VAL A 54 5.63 -12.22 3.56
N ILE A 55 6.27 -12.94 2.65
CA ILE A 55 7.64 -12.67 2.22
C ILE A 55 7.67 -12.80 0.68
N PRO A 56 7.96 -11.71 -0.07
CA PRO A 56 8.19 -11.81 -1.51
C PRO A 56 9.35 -12.75 -1.83
N ALA A 57 9.43 -13.26 -3.06
CA ALA A 57 10.45 -14.25 -3.45
C ALA A 57 11.90 -13.78 -3.18
N THR A 58 12.18 -12.49 -3.37
CA THR A 58 13.48 -11.87 -3.09
C THR A 58 13.56 -11.16 -1.74
N GLY A 59 12.51 -11.28 -0.92
CA GLY A 59 12.33 -10.53 0.32
C GLY A 59 11.69 -9.16 0.10
N TRP A 60 11.44 -8.45 1.20
CA TRP A 60 10.93 -7.08 1.14
C TRP A 60 12.06 -6.12 0.79
N THR A 61 11.85 -5.30 -0.25
CA THR A 61 12.76 -4.21 -0.62
C THR A 61 12.17 -2.89 -0.16
N LEU A 62 12.88 -2.19 0.73
CA LEU A 62 12.45 -0.89 1.23
C LEU A 62 12.94 0.24 0.34
N ARG A 63 12.05 1.20 0.04
CA ARG A 63 12.35 2.33 -0.85
C ARG A 63 11.69 3.60 -0.34
N GLN A 64 12.26 4.75 -0.67
CA GLN A 64 11.56 6.04 -0.61
C GLN A 64 11.05 6.36 -2.02
N PRO A 65 9.73 6.45 -2.26
CA PRO A 65 9.22 6.74 -3.59
C PRO A 65 9.63 8.13 -4.04
N TYR A 66 10.17 8.25 -5.25
CA TYR A 66 10.44 9.56 -5.83
C TYR A 66 9.13 10.21 -6.31
N PRO A 67 8.89 11.52 -6.09
CA PRO A 67 9.74 12.49 -5.39
C PRO A 67 9.46 12.62 -3.88
N ASN A 68 8.63 11.74 -3.29
CA ASN A 68 8.14 11.89 -1.92
C ASN A 68 9.06 11.24 -0.86
N ARG A 69 9.87 12.08 -0.22
CA ARG A 69 10.75 11.67 0.89
C ARG A 69 10.05 11.59 2.26
N LEU A 70 8.73 11.70 2.32
CA LEU A 70 7.98 11.73 3.58
C LEU A 70 7.53 10.36 4.07
N TYR A 71 7.82 9.29 3.32
CA TYR A 71 7.51 7.93 3.72
C TYR A 71 8.44 6.92 3.03
N PHE A 72 8.50 5.73 3.63
CA PHE A 72 9.09 4.53 3.07
C PHE A 72 7.99 3.57 2.63
N VAL A 73 8.26 2.77 1.62
CA VAL A 73 7.38 1.71 1.13
C VAL A 73 8.13 0.38 1.17
N GLY A 74 7.46 -0.66 1.64
CA GLY A 74 7.88 -2.04 1.44
C GLY A 74 7.37 -2.54 0.11
N GLY A 75 8.27 -2.84 -0.82
CA GLY A 75 7.95 -3.44 -2.11
C GLY A 75 8.62 -4.79 -2.31
N SER A 76 8.53 -5.27 -3.54
CA SER A 76 9.28 -6.41 -4.06
C SER A 76 10.07 -5.95 -5.29
N ASP A 77 10.93 -6.82 -5.83
CA ASP A 77 11.62 -6.50 -7.07
C ASP A 77 10.66 -6.42 -8.25
N ASP A 78 9.60 -7.23 -8.25
CA ASP A 78 8.58 -7.26 -9.30
C ASP A 78 7.62 -6.07 -9.23
N CYS A 79 7.41 -5.51 -8.02
CA CYS A 79 6.57 -4.33 -7.79
C CYS A 79 7.16 -3.46 -6.66
N TYR A 80 7.71 -2.30 -7.00
CA TYR A 80 8.30 -1.35 -6.05
C TYR A 80 7.30 -0.75 -5.07
N LEU A 81 6.01 -0.76 -5.43
CA LEU A 81 4.93 -0.19 -4.64
C LEU A 81 4.10 -1.24 -3.93
N GLY A 82 4.72 -2.32 -3.46
CA GLY A 82 4.05 -3.31 -2.63
C GLY A 82 4.31 -4.73 -3.04
N HIS A 83 3.36 -5.59 -2.72
CA HIS A 83 3.40 -7.00 -3.09
C HIS A 83 1.99 -7.55 -3.23
N PHE A 84 1.78 -8.41 -4.23
CA PHE A 84 0.50 -9.07 -4.47
C PHE A 84 0.48 -10.45 -3.80
N ILE A 85 -0.58 -10.74 -3.05
CA ILE A 85 -0.81 -12.07 -2.46
C ILE A 85 -2.18 -12.59 -2.87
N THR A 86 -2.30 -13.92 -2.96
CA THR A 86 -3.59 -14.56 -3.21
C THR A 86 -4.46 -14.56 -1.95
N LEU A 87 -5.72 -14.20 -2.10
CA LEU A 87 -6.75 -14.35 -1.07
C LEU A 87 -7.40 -15.73 -1.19
N PRO A 88 -7.65 -16.43 -0.05
CA PRO A 88 -8.43 -17.65 -0.06
C PRO A 88 -9.82 -17.45 -0.68
N GLU A 89 -10.35 -18.51 -1.29
CA GLU A 89 -11.71 -18.52 -1.79
C GLU A 89 -12.69 -18.21 -0.65
N GLY A 90 -13.69 -17.35 -0.92
CA GLY A 90 -14.66 -16.95 0.09
C GLY A 90 -14.16 -16.01 1.20
N GLN A 91 -12.87 -15.67 1.28
CA GLN A 91 -12.37 -14.66 2.23
C GLN A 91 -13.08 -13.32 2.03
N LYS A 92 -13.85 -12.84 3.01
CA LYS A 92 -14.59 -11.56 2.92
C LYS A 92 -14.01 -10.44 3.79
N ALA A 93 -13.20 -10.77 4.78
CA ALA A 93 -12.53 -9.83 5.66
C ALA A 93 -11.30 -10.49 6.28
N GLY A 94 -10.38 -9.73 6.84
CA GLY A 94 -9.23 -10.28 7.57
C GLY A 94 -8.34 -9.19 8.13
N GLU A 95 -7.30 -9.55 8.86
CA GLU A 95 -6.34 -8.58 9.42
C GLU A 95 -5.00 -8.72 8.70
N VAL A 96 -4.39 -7.58 8.35
CA VAL A 96 -2.99 -7.50 7.94
C VAL A 96 -2.24 -6.66 8.95
N THR A 97 -1.05 -7.08 9.34
CA THR A 97 -0.18 -6.28 10.21
C THR A 97 1.18 -6.05 9.56
N PHE A 98 1.61 -4.79 9.53
CA PHE A 98 2.96 -4.38 9.18
C PHE A 98 3.73 -4.09 10.47
N HIS A 99 4.78 -4.86 10.70
CA HIS A 99 5.72 -4.63 11.79
C HIS A 99 6.97 -3.98 11.24
N TRP A 100 7.24 -2.76 11.67
CA TRP A 100 8.46 -2.04 11.36
C TRP A 100 9.35 -1.97 12.59
N SER A 101 10.64 -2.26 12.40
CA SER A 101 11.67 -1.87 13.37
C SER A 101 12.54 -0.81 12.75
N VAL A 102 12.84 0.24 13.51
CA VAL A 102 13.72 1.32 13.10
C VAL A 102 14.78 1.51 14.19
N ASP A 103 16.04 1.28 13.84
CA ASP A 103 17.18 1.33 14.76
C ASP A 103 18.15 2.45 14.38
N VAL A 104 17.99 3.61 15.03
CA VAL A 104 18.71 4.83 14.67
C VAL A 104 19.40 5.38 15.91
N SER A 105 20.67 5.03 16.09
CA SER A 105 21.46 5.42 17.27
C SER A 105 21.60 6.93 17.46
N ALA A 106 21.38 7.72 16.40
CA ALA A 106 21.51 9.18 16.41
C ALA A 106 20.29 9.93 16.98
N LEU A 107 19.13 9.28 17.11
CA LEU A 107 17.87 9.92 17.53
C LEU A 107 17.33 9.25 18.80
N PRO A 108 17.18 9.95 19.95
CA PRO A 108 16.50 9.38 21.10
C PRO A 108 15.04 8.98 20.76
N PRO A 109 14.56 7.80 21.20
CA PRO A 109 15.20 6.89 22.15
C PRO A 109 16.15 5.85 21.51
N GLY A 110 16.35 5.91 20.19
CA GLY A 110 17.31 5.11 19.45
C GLY A 110 16.65 3.96 18.70
N HIS A 111 15.57 3.40 19.26
CA HIS A 111 14.90 2.23 18.72
C HIS A 111 13.39 2.46 18.70
N PHE A 112 12.77 2.07 17.60
CA PHE A 112 11.33 2.21 17.39
C PHE A 112 10.75 0.91 16.87
N GLN A 113 9.58 0.57 17.40
CA GLN A 113 8.80 -0.60 17.02
C GLN A 113 7.41 -0.09 16.64
N ILE A 114 7.06 -0.25 15.37
CA ILE A 114 5.78 0.22 14.83
C ILE A 114 4.96 -0.99 14.41
N THR A 115 3.78 -1.14 15.01
CA THR A 115 2.79 -2.14 14.62
C THR A 115 1.65 -1.42 13.93
N HIS A 116 1.52 -1.58 12.62
CA HIS A 116 0.40 -1.04 11.84
C HIS A 116 -0.55 -2.17 11.46
N ARG A 117 -1.65 -2.27 12.19
CA ARG A 117 -2.75 -3.22 11.97
C ARG A 117 -3.81 -2.62 11.08
N LEU A 118 -4.27 -3.40 10.11
CA LEU A 118 -5.33 -3.08 9.18
C LEU A 118 -6.41 -4.17 9.23
N ASP A 119 -7.59 -3.82 9.73
CA ASP A 119 -8.78 -4.65 9.58
C ASP A 119 -9.36 -4.41 8.18
N LEU A 120 -9.37 -5.44 7.35
CA LEU A 120 -9.79 -5.35 5.95
C LEU A 120 -11.17 -5.96 5.78
N VAL A 121 -12.01 -5.30 4.99
CA VAL A 121 -13.21 -5.87 4.39
C VAL A 121 -13.05 -5.86 2.88
N PHE A 122 -13.29 -7.00 2.24
CA PHE A 122 -13.17 -7.20 0.80
C PHE A 122 -14.56 -7.09 0.17
N GLU A 123 -14.88 -5.88 -0.25
CA GLU A 123 -16.15 -5.54 -0.90
C GLU A 123 -16.18 -6.06 -2.35
N GLU A 124 -17.40 -6.26 -2.85
CA GLU A 124 -17.62 -6.64 -4.24
C GLU A 124 -17.31 -5.47 -5.19
N GLY A 125 -17.05 -5.78 -6.45
CA GLY A 125 -16.72 -4.76 -7.44
C GLY A 125 -16.52 -5.34 -8.84
N SER A 126 -15.81 -4.61 -9.70
CA SER A 126 -15.69 -4.90 -11.14
C SER A 126 -14.62 -5.93 -11.49
N GLY A 127 -13.77 -6.32 -10.54
CA GLY A 127 -12.69 -7.29 -10.76
C GLY A 127 -12.41 -8.19 -9.57
N ASN A 128 -11.21 -8.76 -9.55
CA ASN A 128 -10.72 -9.74 -8.58
C ASN A 128 -9.46 -9.25 -7.83
N THR A 129 -9.15 -7.96 -7.91
CA THR A 129 -8.02 -7.35 -7.21
C THR A 129 -8.51 -6.40 -6.12
N TRP A 130 -7.94 -6.48 -4.93
CA TRP A 130 -8.17 -5.53 -3.83
C TRP A 130 -6.85 -4.81 -3.56
N SER A 131 -6.82 -3.48 -3.60
CA SER A 131 -5.57 -2.73 -3.41
C SER A 131 -5.62 -1.78 -2.24
N MET A 132 -4.58 -1.82 -1.40
CA MET A 132 -4.35 -0.85 -0.33
C MET A 132 -3.94 0.54 -0.82
N ASP A 133 -3.67 0.69 -2.12
CA ASP A 133 -3.32 1.98 -2.70
C ASP A 133 -4.57 2.87 -2.88
N VAL A 134 -4.63 3.94 -2.07
CA VAL A 134 -5.72 4.93 -2.09
C VAL A 134 -5.81 5.68 -3.41
N ALA A 135 -4.70 5.87 -4.10
CA ALA A 135 -4.70 6.56 -5.37
C ALA A 135 -5.45 5.78 -6.45
N ASN A 136 -5.50 4.44 -6.35
CA ASN A 136 -6.21 3.58 -7.30
C ASN A 136 -7.74 3.69 -7.21
N TRP A 137 -8.28 4.26 -6.14
CA TRP A 137 -9.72 4.48 -6.00
C TRP A 137 -10.08 5.96 -5.77
N TRP A 138 -9.24 6.89 -6.26
CA TRP A 138 -9.45 8.34 -6.10
C TRP A 138 -10.86 8.80 -6.48
N ALA A 139 -11.46 8.26 -7.54
CA ALA A 139 -12.82 8.60 -7.96
C ALA A 139 -13.89 8.30 -6.89
N GLN A 140 -13.58 7.45 -5.91
CA GLN A 140 -14.45 7.08 -4.79
C GLN A 140 -14.07 7.80 -3.48
N SER A 141 -13.03 8.62 -3.50
CA SER A 141 -12.57 9.42 -2.37
C SER A 141 -13.46 10.66 -2.17
N GLU A 142 -13.76 11.01 -0.93
CA GLU A 142 -14.44 12.28 -0.58
C GLU A 142 -13.65 13.52 -1.01
N PHE A 143 -12.34 13.36 -1.27
CA PHE A 143 -11.45 14.42 -1.71
C PHE A 143 -11.45 14.60 -3.24
N ALA A 144 -12.05 13.69 -3.99
CA ALA A 144 -12.24 13.87 -5.42
C ALA A 144 -13.32 14.92 -5.66
N THR A 145 -12.97 15.94 -6.42
CA THR A 145 -13.87 17.03 -6.82
C THR A 145 -13.73 17.25 -8.32
N GLU A 146 -14.69 17.94 -8.95
CA GLU A 146 -14.61 18.28 -10.38
C GLU A 146 -13.32 19.03 -10.75
N GLY A 147 -12.72 19.78 -9.81
CA GLY A 147 -11.44 20.46 -9.99
C GLY A 147 -10.19 19.62 -9.70
N HIS A 148 -10.35 18.44 -9.09
CA HIS A 148 -9.28 17.51 -8.72
C HIS A 148 -9.70 16.08 -9.06
N ALA A 149 -9.92 15.81 -10.35
CA ALA A 149 -10.39 14.51 -10.85
C ALA A 149 -9.31 13.41 -10.86
N THR A 150 -8.05 13.76 -10.62
CA THR A 150 -6.93 12.81 -10.54
C THR A 150 -6.20 12.91 -9.21
N PRO A 151 -5.59 11.80 -8.74
CA PRO A 151 -4.81 11.80 -7.53
C PRO A 151 -3.56 12.70 -7.67
N GLU A 152 -3.46 13.78 -6.88
CA GLU A 152 -2.21 14.55 -6.72
C GLU A 152 -1.09 13.74 -6.05
N ILE A 153 -0.04 13.44 -6.80
CA ILE A 153 1.18 12.77 -6.33
C ILE A 153 1.94 13.70 -5.37
N GLY A 154 2.47 13.16 -4.27
CA GLY A 154 3.33 13.92 -3.35
C GLY A 154 2.60 14.58 -2.18
N ARG A 155 1.27 14.69 -2.20
CA ARG A 155 0.52 14.93 -0.96
C ARG A 155 0.43 13.60 -0.23
N ASN A 156 1.13 13.51 0.91
CA ASN A 156 1.01 12.42 1.86
C ASN A 156 -0.47 12.36 2.30
N ARG A 157 -1.28 11.52 1.64
CA ARG A 157 -2.73 11.34 1.91
C ARG A 157 -3.02 10.28 2.95
N PHE A 158 -1.97 9.67 3.51
CA PHE A 158 -2.01 9.26 4.89
C PHE A 158 -2.25 10.54 5.67
N SER A 159 -3.51 10.78 6.06
CA SER A 159 -3.85 11.86 6.98
C SER A 159 -2.77 11.88 8.05
N ARG A 160 -2.01 12.99 8.18
CA ARG A 160 -1.12 13.17 9.34
C ARG A 160 -1.92 12.68 10.53
N LEU A 161 -1.47 11.61 11.19
CA LEU A 161 -2.26 10.93 12.21
C LEU A 161 -2.56 11.95 13.29
N LYS A 162 -3.72 12.62 13.18
CA LYS A 162 -4.17 13.56 14.19
C LYS A 162 -4.56 12.69 15.37
N ARG A 163 -4.17 13.09 16.59
CA ARG A 163 -4.58 12.41 17.83
C ARG A 163 -6.10 12.12 17.88
N GLN A 164 -6.92 12.87 17.13
CA GLN A 164 -8.31 12.59 16.78
C GLN A 164 -8.67 13.17 15.39
N GLY A 165 -9.47 12.45 14.60
CA GLY A 165 -10.06 12.92 13.34
C GLY A 165 -10.59 11.78 12.46
N PHE A 166 -11.69 12.02 11.76
CA PHE A 166 -12.37 11.05 10.91
C PHE A 166 -11.75 11.07 9.50
N SER A 167 -11.13 9.97 9.08
CA SER A 167 -11.05 9.63 7.65
C SER A 167 -12.23 8.68 7.40
N PRO A 168 -13.17 9.00 6.50
CA PRO A 168 -14.40 8.22 6.32
C PRO A 168 -14.16 6.75 6.03
N SER A 169 -13.00 6.42 5.46
CA SER A 169 -12.66 5.06 5.03
C SER A 169 -11.68 4.33 5.93
N ARG A 170 -10.95 5.00 6.84
CA ARG A 170 -9.80 4.39 7.53
C ARG A 170 -9.95 4.12 9.02
N ARG A 171 -10.88 4.80 9.71
CA ARG A 171 -11.15 4.62 11.16
C ARG A 171 -9.86 4.35 11.99
N ALA A 172 -8.87 5.22 11.86
CA ALA A 172 -7.54 5.01 12.45
C ALA A 172 -7.49 5.37 13.95
N HIS A 173 -6.87 4.52 14.74
CA HIS A 173 -6.50 4.75 16.14
C HIS A 173 -4.99 4.61 16.30
N VAL A 174 -4.38 5.51 17.09
CA VAL A 174 -2.94 5.50 17.33
C VAL A 174 -2.68 5.54 18.83
N SER A 175 -1.87 4.60 19.31
CA SER A 175 -1.32 4.63 20.66
C SER A 175 0.19 4.60 20.63
N GLU A 176 0.78 5.28 21.60
CA GLU A 176 2.22 5.37 21.75
C GLU A 176 2.62 5.01 23.18
N ALA A 177 3.70 4.25 23.33
CA ALA A 177 4.32 3.97 24.62
C ALA A 177 5.85 4.04 24.52
N LEU A 178 6.49 4.57 25.56
CA LEU A 178 7.94 4.51 25.72
C LEU A 178 8.28 3.49 26.80
N ARG A 179 9.05 2.45 26.47
CA ARG A 179 9.48 1.41 27.43
C ARG A 179 10.92 1.02 27.17
N HIS A 180 11.75 1.00 28.21
CA HIS A 180 13.13 0.53 28.15
C HIS A 180 14.00 1.14 27.03
N GLY A 181 13.80 2.43 26.70
CA GLY A 181 14.53 3.07 25.61
C GLY A 181 14.06 2.69 24.20
N CYS A 182 12.88 2.07 24.07
CA CYS A 182 12.23 1.82 22.79
C CYS A 182 10.87 2.55 22.74
N ARG A 183 10.61 3.22 21.63
CA ARG A 183 9.30 3.84 21.34
C ARG A 183 8.44 2.84 20.57
N TYR A 184 7.31 2.49 21.14
CA TYR A 184 6.31 1.63 20.53
C TYR A 184 5.19 2.50 19.98
N LEU A 185 4.88 2.32 18.70
CA LEU A 185 3.78 2.99 18.01
C LEU A 185 2.83 1.93 17.47
N ASP A 186 1.63 1.87 18.02
CA ASP A 186 0.58 0.97 17.53
C ASP A 186 -0.44 1.80 16.77
N ILE A 187 -0.59 1.49 15.48
CA ILE A 187 -1.56 2.10 14.57
C ILE A 187 -2.55 1.01 14.21
N HIS A 188 -3.84 1.27 14.41
CA HIS A 188 -4.91 0.35 14.04
C HIS A 188 -5.91 1.08 13.15
N GLU A 189 -6.05 0.64 11.90
CA GLU A 189 -7.02 1.18 10.94
C GLU A 189 -7.99 0.08 10.50
N SER A 190 -9.14 0.49 9.99
CA SER A 190 -10.06 -0.41 9.29
C SER A 190 -10.28 0.10 7.88
N LEU A 191 -10.11 -0.74 6.87
CA LEU A 191 -10.23 -0.41 5.45
C LEU A 191 -11.29 -1.29 4.79
N GLU A 192 -12.19 -0.66 4.05
CA GLU A 192 -13.10 -1.32 3.13
C GLU A 192 -12.49 -1.19 1.72
N LEU A 193 -12.13 -2.31 1.12
CA LEU A 193 -11.47 -2.37 -0.18
C LEU A 193 -12.48 -2.90 -1.22
N PRO A 194 -12.83 -2.14 -2.26
CA PRO A 194 -13.62 -2.66 -3.37
C PRO A 194 -12.77 -3.55 -4.29
N ALA A 195 -13.40 -4.53 -4.91
CA ALA A 195 -12.76 -5.32 -5.95
C ALA A 195 -12.63 -4.48 -7.23
N ILE A 196 -11.41 -4.33 -7.73
CA ILE A 196 -11.05 -3.57 -8.93
C ILE A 196 -10.37 -4.49 -9.94
N THR A 197 -10.24 -4.02 -11.18
CA THR A 197 -9.44 -4.70 -12.19
C THR A 197 -7.97 -4.31 -12.06
N LEU A 198 -7.06 -5.11 -12.63
CA LEU A 198 -5.64 -4.74 -12.74
C LEU A 198 -5.45 -3.46 -13.54
N GLY A 199 -6.29 -3.21 -14.55
CA GLY A 199 -6.27 -1.95 -15.31
C GLY A 199 -6.60 -0.71 -14.48
N ASP A 200 -7.30 -0.87 -13.35
CA ASP A 200 -7.59 0.22 -12.41
C ASP A 200 -6.43 0.49 -11.44
N CYS A 201 -5.36 -0.33 -11.46
CA CYS A 201 -4.18 -0.17 -10.62
C CYS A 201 -3.20 0.88 -11.16
N TRP A 202 -3.71 2.04 -11.59
CA TRP A 202 -2.94 3.07 -12.32
C TRP A 202 -1.65 3.51 -11.62
N THR A 203 -1.65 3.66 -10.30
CA THR A 203 -0.47 4.12 -9.56
C THR A 203 0.63 3.06 -9.59
N ILE A 204 0.25 1.78 -9.50
CA ILE A 204 1.16 0.65 -9.61
C ILE A 204 1.67 0.56 -11.05
N ASP A 205 0.80 0.63 -12.04
CA ASP A 205 1.18 0.62 -13.46
C ASP A 205 2.17 1.75 -13.80
N THR A 206 1.97 2.94 -13.23
CA THR A 206 2.79 4.13 -13.52
C THR A 206 4.10 4.15 -12.72
N TYR A 207 4.11 3.69 -11.47
CA TYR A 207 5.21 3.91 -10.52
C TYR A 207 5.72 2.64 -9.83
N GLY A 208 5.17 1.48 -10.17
CA GLY A 208 5.52 0.18 -9.58
C GLY A 208 6.88 -0.36 -10.02
N GLY A 209 7.64 0.37 -10.83
CA GLY A 209 8.98 -0.03 -11.25
C GLY A 209 9.02 -0.66 -12.64
N ASP A 210 10.21 -1.05 -13.06
CA ASP A 210 10.48 -1.43 -14.45
C ASP A 210 9.81 -2.75 -14.86
N THR A 211 9.60 -3.66 -13.91
CA THR A 211 9.03 -5.01 -14.11
C THR A 211 7.54 -5.09 -13.81
N VAL A 212 6.89 -3.97 -13.45
CA VAL A 212 5.51 -4.00 -12.96
C VAL A 212 4.52 -4.54 -13.98
N HIS A 213 4.74 -4.27 -15.26
CA HIS A 213 3.86 -4.77 -16.33
C HIS A 213 3.91 -6.29 -16.41
N GLU A 214 5.11 -6.89 -16.27
CA GLU A 214 5.29 -8.35 -16.24
C GLU A 214 4.64 -8.95 -14.98
N CYS A 215 4.77 -8.25 -13.84
CA CYS A 215 4.11 -8.63 -12.59
C CYS A 215 2.58 -8.66 -12.74
N LEU A 216 1.98 -7.61 -13.31
CA LEU A 216 0.53 -7.52 -13.54
C LEU A 216 0.06 -8.56 -14.56
N GLU A 217 0.78 -8.77 -15.66
CA GLU A 217 0.45 -9.82 -16.64
C GLU A 217 0.55 -11.23 -16.06
N ALA A 218 1.45 -11.47 -15.10
CA ALA A 218 1.56 -12.77 -14.43
C ALA A 218 0.36 -13.08 -13.51
N LEU A 219 -0.39 -12.06 -13.06
CA LEU A 219 -1.60 -12.20 -12.26
C LEU A 219 -2.86 -12.46 -13.10
N ARG A 220 -2.82 -12.08 -14.38
CA ARG A 220 -3.83 -12.40 -15.39
C ARG A 220 -3.79 -13.87 -15.76
#